data_AF-A0A8T9Q5L6-F1
#
_entry.id   AF-A0A8T9Q5L6-F1
#
_cell.length_a   1.000
_cell.length_b   1.000
_cell.length_c   1.000
_cell.angle_alpha   90.00
_cell.angle_beta   90.00
_cell.angle_gamma   90.00
#
_symmetry.space_group_name_H-M   'P 1'
#
loop_
_entity.id
_entity.type
_entity.pdbx_description
1 polymer ?
#
loop_
_entity_poly.entity_id
_entity_poly.type
_entity_poly.pdbx_seq_one_letter_code
_entity_poly.pdbx_strand_id
1 'polypeptide(L)'
;MRQGVAALIRQLNTGRSELPDSLAAQQLPALGLAGTDSEQLSEIMVQRSFNAWGDGETVGVMVAVGFLVLLVLYLWLGTKGLKSSHLILSLGLVLILGLLFLTVHLDWALPPALFMALSYAWPLLYVHGYLLLVNQELARGYARKSRHARYTFLNETHYGLGWLRFLFPLGLAWYWPRYQRRLAALREEPYDCPACAAPMYRLDELQDDHALQPGQVTEELIEAVDYDVWHCPGCHHQITLDYANLSTDAEPCPECHHRTFQPQPDEEMQAATTSHGGWGWHVHECAFCRHVKKVRYTTSKLSSSSSSSSGGSSFSSGGSSSSSSSGGSSGGGGAGSSW
;
A
#
# COMPACT_ATOMS: atom_id res chain seq x y z
N MET A 1 -13.39 -41.29 -34.14
CA MET A 1 -14.51 -40.83 -33.27
C MET A 1 -15.90 -41.40 -33.64
N ARG A 2 -16.07 -42.39 -34.54
CA ARG A 2 -17.40 -42.94 -34.88
C ARG A 2 -17.64 -44.43 -34.60
N GLN A 3 -16.66 -45.18 -34.05
CA GLN A 3 -16.85 -46.60 -33.70
C GLN A 3 -16.99 -46.86 -32.19
N GLY A 4 -16.49 -45.98 -31.32
CA GLY A 4 -16.61 -46.14 -29.86
C GLY A 4 -18.00 -45.84 -29.30
N VAL A 5 -18.78 -44.98 -29.99
CA VAL A 5 -20.10 -44.55 -29.50
C VAL A 5 -21.15 -45.65 -29.63
N ALA A 6 -21.03 -46.54 -30.62
CA ALA A 6 -21.97 -47.64 -30.83
C ALA A 6 -21.81 -48.79 -29.82
N ALA A 7 -20.60 -49.00 -29.29
CA ALA A 7 -20.33 -50.01 -28.27
C ALA A 7 -20.87 -49.59 -26.89
N LEU A 8 -20.79 -48.30 -26.56
CA LEU A 8 -21.24 -47.76 -25.28
C LEU A 8 -22.77 -47.71 -25.15
N ILE A 9 -23.50 -47.53 -26.26
CA ILE A 9 -24.97 -47.54 -26.29
C ILE A 9 -25.54 -48.95 -26.07
N ARG A 10 -24.80 -50.02 -26.42
CA ARG A 10 -25.23 -51.42 -26.14
C ARG A 10 -24.99 -51.85 -24.69
N GLN A 11 -23.95 -51.34 -24.02
CA GLN A 11 -23.61 -51.73 -22.65
C GLN A 11 -24.52 -51.12 -21.57
N LEU A 12 -25.20 -50.00 -21.86
CA LEU A 12 -26.14 -49.37 -20.92
C LEU A 12 -27.49 -50.08 -20.82
N ASN A 13 -27.81 -51.03 -21.71
CA ASN A 13 -29.14 -51.65 -21.77
C ASN A 13 -29.24 -53.04 -21.10
N THR A 14 -28.14 -53.60 -20.55
CA THR A 14 -28.15 -54.98 -20.01
C THR A 14 -27.60 -55.14 -18.59
N GLY A 15 -27.23 -54.05 -17.90
CA GLY A 15 -27.12 -54.02 -16.43
C GLY A 15 -26.30 -55.14 -15.76
N ARG A 16 -25.20 -55.61 -16.38
CA ARG A 16 -24.28 -56.60 -15.78
C ARG A 16 -22.84 -56.34 -16.19
N SER A 17 -21.96 -56.22 -15.20
CA SER A 17 -20.51 -56.07 -15.36
C SER A 17 -19.82 -57.35 -14.89
N GLU A 18 -19.40 -58.20 -15.82
CA GLU A 18 -18.41 -59.26 -15.57
C GLU A 18 -17.16 -58.97 -16.42
N LEU A 19 -16.00 -59.00 -15.77
CA LEU A 19 -14.68 -58.88 -16.38
C LEU A 19 -14.23 -60.27 -16.87
N PRO A 20 -13.74 -60.42 -18.11
CA PRO A 20 -13.27 -61.72 -18.59
C PRO A 20 -11.87 -62.05 -18.05
N ASP A 21 -11.79 -63.17 -17.34
CA ASP A 21 -10.58 -63.92 -17.04
C ASP A 21 -9.86 -64.31 -18.33
N SER A 22 -8.67 -63.75 -18.59
CA SER A 22 -7.70 -64.36 -19.52
C SER A 22 -6.34 -63.68 -19.51
N LEU A 23 -5.64 -63.66 -18.37
CA LEU A 23 -4.17 -63.56 -18.34
C LEU A 23 -3.52 -64.36 -17.19
N ALA A 24 -4.25 -65.34 -16.63
CA ALA A 24 -3.67 -66.33 -15.73
C ALA A 24 -3.12 -67.51 -16.54
N ALA A 25 -1.81 -67.47 -16.84
CA ALA A 25 -0.91 -68.64 -16.81
C ALA A 25 0.40 -68.31 -17.57
N GLN A 26 1.45 -67.95 -16.83
CA GLN A 26 2.81 -68.34 -17.18
C GLN A 26 3.65 -68.42 -15.89
N GLN A 27 4.20 -69.61 -15.66
CA GLN A 27 4.85 -70.08 -14.44
C GLN A 27 6.17 -69.37 -14.10
N LEU A 28 6.38 -69.16 -12.80
CA LEU A 28 7.65 -68.84 -12.14
C LEU A 28 8.70 -69.95 -12.31
N PRO A 29 10.00 -69.60 -12.30
CA PRO A 29 10.98 -70.29 -11.48
C PRO A 29 11.27 -69.48 -10.21
N ALA A 30 11.22 -70.17 -9.07
CA ALA A 30 11.64 -69.65 -7.78
C ALA A 30 13.16 -69.42 -7.78
N LEU A 31 13.56 -68.17 -7.53
CA LEU A 31 14.91 -67.82 -7.08
C LEU A 31 14.73 -66.85 -5.91
N GLY A 32 14.96 -67.39 -4.71
CA GLY A 32 14.95 -66.60 -3.50
C GLY A 32 16.06 -65.57 -3.51
N LEU A 33 15.70 -64.32 -3.28
CA LEU A 33 16.55 -63.35 -2.60
C LEU A 33 15.71 -62.69 -1.52
N ALA A 34 16.14 -62.97 -0.30
CA ALA A 34 15.55 -62.51 0.92
C ALA A 34 15.88 -61.02 1.14
N GLY A 35 14.88 -60.27 1.61
CA GLY A 35 15.04 -59.21 2.59
C GLY A 35 15.99 -58.06 2.26
N THR A 36 15.55 -57.13 1.41
CA THR A 36 16.10 -55.75 1.39
C THR A 36 15.06 -54.66 1.08
N ASP A 37 13.89 -55.02 0.54
CA ASP A 37 13.03 -54.01 -0.10
C ASP A 37 12.05 -53.32 0.88
N SER A 38 11.73 -53.96 2.01
CA SER A 38 10.84 -53.38 3.03
C SER A 38 11.55 -52.35 3.92
N GLU A 39 12.85 -52.53 4.21
CA GLU A 39 13.65 -51.51 4.91
C GLU A 39 13.91 -50.30 4.01
N GLN A 40 14.25 -50.52 2.74
CA GLN A 40 14.48 -49.41 1.79
C GLN A 40 13.21 -48.61 1.46
N LEU A 41 12.05 -49.25 1.34
CA LEU A 41 10.78 -48.52 1.17
C LEU A 41 10.38 -47.75 2.44
N SER A 42 10.71 -48.27 3.62
CA SER A 42 10.51 -47.54 4.88
C SER A 42 11.47 -46.37 5.02
N GLU A 43 12.74 -46.49 4.62
CA GLU A 43 13.70 -45.38 4.60
C GLU A 43 13.31 -44.30 3.58
N ILE A 44 12.87 -44.68 2.38
CA ILE A 44 12.42 -43.72 1.35
C ILE A 44 11.13 -43.00 1.77
N MET A 45 10.24 -43.65 2.52
CA MET A 45 9.02 -43.02 3.06
C MET A 45 9.27 -42.22 4.35
N VAL A 46 10.26 -42.59 5.16
CA VAL A 46 10.67 -41.88 6.39
C VAL A 46 11.50 -40.62 6.06
N GLN A 47 12.15 -40.59 4.91
CA GLN A 47 13.02 -39.48 4.49
C GLN A 47 12.32 -38.43 3.61
N ARG A 48 10.98 -38.36 3.65
CA ARG A 48 10.28 -37.11 3.31
C ARG A 48 10.20 -36.31 4.60
N SER A 49 11.24 -35.51 4.88
CA SER A 49 11.21 -34.59 6.01
C SER A 49 9.87 -33.86 6.00
N PHE A 50 9.11 -33.95 7.07
CA PHE A 50 7.80 -33.30 7.22
C PHE A 50 7.85 -31.77 7.01
N ASN A 51 9.06 -31.21 6.84
CA ASN A 51 9.37 -29.80 6.67
C ASN A 51 9.97 -29.42 5.31
N ALA A 52 10.12 -30.36 4.37
CA ALA A 52 10.61 -30.03 3.03
C ALA A 52 9.49 -29.39 2.22
N TRP A 53 9.40 -28.07 2.27
CA TRP A 53 8.60 -27.28 1.34
C TRP A 53 9.09 -27.55 -0.09
N GLY A 54 8.16 -27.71 -1.03
CA GLY A 54 8.52 -27.81 -2.44
C GLY A 54 9.11 -26.49 -2.97
N ASP A 55 9.83 -26.55 -4.09
CA ASP A 55 10.42 -25.35 -4.73
C ASP A 55 9.37 -24.26 -5.05
N GLY A 56 8.16 -24.66 -5.45
CA GLY A 56 7.06 -23.72 -5.68
C GLY A 56 6.53 -23.09 -4.38
N GLU A 57 6.52 -23.84 -3.28
CA GLU A 57 6.02 -23.40 -1.98
C GLU A 57 7.01 -22.45 -1.30
N THR A 58 8.31 -22.75 -1.39
CA THR A 58 9.38 -21.86 -0.92
C THR A 58 9.34 -20.52 -1.64
N VAL A 59 9.23 -20.52 -2.98
CA VAL A 59 9.07 -19.29 -3.76
C VAL A 59 7.81 -18.53 -3.35
N GLY A 60 6.67 -19.22 -3.21
CA GLY A 60 5.41 -18.61 -2.77
C GLY A 60 5.51 -17.93 -1.41
N VAL A 61 6.14 -18.59 -0.43
CA VAL A 61 6.38 -18.03 0.90
C VAL A 61 7.29 -16.80 0.83
N MET A 62 8.40 -16.85 0.07
CA MET A 62 9.31 -15.71 -0.05
C MET A 62 8.63 -14.49 -0.68
N VAL A 63 7.79 -14.70 -1.70
CA VAL A 63 6.98 -13.62 -2.30
C VAL A 63 5.98 -13.06 -1.27
N ALA A 64 5.31 -13.93 -0.50
CA ALA A 64 4.38 -13.50 0.54
C ALA A 64 5.06 -12.67 1.64
N VAL A 65 6.28 -13.05 2.05
CA VAL A 65 7.08 -12.29 3.02
C VAL A 65 7.50 -10.93 2.45
N GLY A 66 7.97 -10.89 1.20
CA GLY A 66 8.33 -9.64 0.54
C GLY A 66 7.13 -8.68 0.46
N PHE A 67 5.97 -9.21 0.06
CA PHE A 67 4.73 -8.45 0.05
C PHE A 67 4.30 -7.97 1.44
N LEU A 68 4.38 -8.84 2.46
CA LEU A 68 4.10 -8.49 3.86
C LEU A 68 4.98 -7.33 4.34
N VAL A 69 6.29 -7.38 4.10
CA VAL A 69 7.24 -6.33 4.51
C VAL A 69 6.91 -5.00 3.83
N LEU A 70 6.70 -5.01 2.51
CA LEU A 70 6.34 -3.81 1.75
C LEU A 70 5.00 -3.23 2.22
N LEU A 71 4.00 -4.07 2.46
CA LEU A 71 2.70 -3.63 2.94
C LEU A 71 2.76 -3.10 4.37
N VAL A 72 3.52 -3.73 5.26
CA VAL A 72 3.75 -3.25 6.63
C VAL A 72 4.45 -1.89 6.59
N LEU A 73 5.49 -1.73 5.78
CA LEU A 73 6.17 -0.44 5.59
C LEU A 73 5.19 0.63 5.07
N TYR A 74 4.39 0.28 4.05
CA TYR A 74 3.37 1.16 3.51
C TYR A 74 2.35 1.59 4.59
N LEU A 75 1.80 0.65 5.35
CA LEU A 75 0.85 0.91 6.42
C LEU A 75 1.49 1.72 7.56
N TRP A 76 2.76 1.48 7.85
CA TRP A 76 3.51 2.22 8.85
C TRP A 76 3.68 3.69 8.45
N LEU A 77 3.91 3.97 7.16
CA LEU A 77 4.01 5.34 6.63
C LEU A 77 2.63 6.02 6.44
N GLY A 78 1.61 5.24 6.08
CA GLY A 78 0.29 5.75 5.72
C GLY A 78 -0.69 5.92 6.88
N THR A 79 -0.58 5.13 7.95
CA THR A 79 -1.46 5.27 9.12
C THR A 79 -1.03 6.45 9.99
N LYS A 80 -1.95 7.39 10.24
CA LYS A 80 -1.68 8.65 10.95
C LYS A 80 -2.42 8.69 12.29
N GLY A 81 -1.88 9.42 13.27
CA GLY A 81 -2.59 9.85 14.48
C GLY A 81 -2.59 8.90 15.69
N LEU A 82 -2.30 7.60 15.54
CA LEU A 82 -2.30 6.63 16.66
C LEU A 82 -0.95 5.94 16.86
N LYS A 83 -0.02 6.57 17.59
CA LYS A 83 1.34 6.05 17.81
C LYS A 83 1.39 4.59 18.32
N SER A 84 0.40 4.18 19.12
CA SER A 84 0.32 2.81 19.65
C SER A 84 0.03 1.74 18.58
N SER A 85 -0.53 2.10 17.43
CA SER A 85 -0.86 1.12 16.38
C SER A 85 0.42 0.59 15.69
N HIS A 86 1.42 1.44 15.46
CA HIS A 86 2.67 1.05 14.82
C HIS A 86 3.43 -0.03 15.61
N LEU A 87 3.36 0.02 16.95
CA LEU A 87 3.95 -1.02 17.81
C LEU A 87 3.31 -2.37 17.54
N ILE A 88 1.98 -2.45 17.51
CA ILE A 88 1.25 -3.68 17.22
C ILE A 88 1.67 -4.21 15.85
N LEU A 89 1.62 -3.36 14.80
CA LEU A 89 2.00 -3.71 13.44
C LEU A 89 3.42 -4.32 13.37
N SER A 90 4.38 -3.68 14.04
CA SER A 90 5.77 -4.14 14.08
C SER A 90 5.94 -5.46 14.85
N LEU A 91 5.24 -5.64 15.96
CA LEU A 91 5.29 -6.88 16.75
C LEU A 91 4.78 -8.07 15.94
N GLY A 92 3.69 -7.92 15.19
CA GLY A 92 3.20 -9.02 14.35
C GLY A 92 4.10 -9.30 13.14
N LEU A 93 4.76 -8.29 12.56
CA LEU A 93 5.79 -8.52 11.54
C LEU A 93 6.95 -9.35 12.12
N VAL A 94 7.47 -8.95 13.29
CA VAL A 94 8.55 -9.68 13.98
C VAL A 94 8.12 -11.10 14.32
N LEU A 95 6.88 -11.31 14.76
CA LEU A 95 6.34 -12.64 15.05
C LEU A 95 6.30 -13.52 13.78
N ILE A 96 5.82 -13.00 12.65
CA ILE A 96 5.74 -13.77 11.39
C ILE A 96 7.14 -14.05 10.83
N LEU A 97 8.06 -13.09 10.89
CA LEU A 97 9.45 -13.31 10.50
C LEU A 97 10.16 -14.30 11.45
N GLY A 98 9.83 -14.26 12.74
CA GLY A 98 10.28 -15.23 13.73
C GLY A 98 9.79 -16.64 13.41
N LEU A 99 8.51 -16.79 13.02
CA LEU A 99 7.97 -18.08 12.56
C LEU A 99 8.73 -18.59 11.32
N LEU A 100 9.04 -17.72 10.35
CA LEU A 100 9.85 -18.10 9.19
C LEU A 100 11.25 -18.58 9.61
N PHE A 101 11.88 -17.88 10.55
CA PHE A 101 13.18 -18.26 11.08
C PHE A 101 13.13 -19.64 11.77
N LEU A 102 12.11 -19.89 12.61
CA LEU A 102 11.90 -21.19 13.25
C LEU A 102 11.71 -22.31 12.21
N THR A 103 10.96 -22.05 11.13
CA THR A 103 10.71 -23.06 10.09
C THR A 103 11.97 -23.37 9.27
N VAL A 104 12.80 -22.36 8.98
CA VAL A 104 13.99 -22.50 8.12
C VAL A 104 15.20 -23.05 8.87
N HIS A 105 15.37 -22.67 10.14
CA HIS A 105 16.59 -22.98 10.90
C HIS A 105 16.42 -24.01 12.01
N LEU A 106 15.19 -24.23 12.48
CA LEU A 106 14.90 -25.10 13.61
C LEU A 106 13.92 -26.22 13.23
N ASP A 107 13.72 -26.46 11.93
CA ASP A 107 12.88 -27.52 11.39
C ASP A 107 11.48 -27.55 12.03
N TRP A 108 10.92 -26.36 12.32
CA TRP A 108 9.57 -26.27 12.85
C TRP A 108 8.55 -26.60 11.76
N ALA A 109 7.68 -27.57 11.99
CA ALA A 109 6.65 -27.98 11.05
C ALA A 109 5.53 -26.92 10.94
N LEU A 110 5.62 -26.08 9.91
CA LEU A 110 4.57 -25.12 9.54
C LEU A 110 4.18 -25.32 8.07
N PRO A 111 2.90 -25.62 7.78
CA PRO A 111 2.42 -25.69 6.41
C PRO A 111 2.61 -24.35 5.67
N PRO A 112 3.15 -24.34 4.44
CA PRO A 112 3.34 -23.11 3.64
C PRO A 112 2.06 -22.30 3.48
N ALA A 113 0.94 -22.99 3.27
CA ALA A 113 -0.38 -22.36 3.13
C ALA A 113 -0.79 -21.59 4.39
N LEU A 114 -0.50 -22.12 5.58
CA LEU A 114 -0.79 -21.46 6.84
C LEU A 114 0.10 -20.22 7.01
N PHE A 115 1.39 -20.30 6.66
CA PHE A 115 2.30 -19.15 6.69
C PHE A 115 1.83 -18.01 5.77
N MET A 116 1.45 -18.34 4.53
CA MET A 116 0.91 -17.36 3.59
C MET A 116 -0.40 -16.75 4.10
N ALA A 117 -1.29 -17.56 4.68
CA ALA A 117 -2.53 -17.08 5.29
C ALA A 117 -2.27 -16.10 6.44
N LEU A 118 -1.30 -16.40 7.34
CA LEU A 118 -0.89 -15.49 8.41
C LEU A 118 -0.31 -14.18 7.87
N SER A 119 0.52 -14.28 6.83
CA SER A 119 1.14 -13.13 6.15
C SER A 119 0.10 -12.19 5.53
N TYR A 120 -1.01 -12.73 5.00
CA TYR A 120 -2.11 -11.94 4.47
C TYR A 120 -3.07 -11.44 5.57
N ALA A 121 -3.40 -12.30 6.54
CA ALA A 121 -4.37 -12.00 7.60
C ALA A 121 -3.87 -10.94 8.57
N TRP A 122 -2.57 -10.89 8.85
CA TRP A 122 -2.02 -9.93 9.82
C TRP A 122 -2.21 -8.46 9.41
N PRO A 123 -1.78 -8.01 8.21
CA PRO A 123 -2.05 -6.65 7.75
C PRO A 123 -3.54 -6.34 7.64
N LEU A 124 -4.37 -7.32 7.23
CA LEU A 124 -5.82 -7.18 7.20
C LEU A 124 -6.39 -6.87 8.59
N LEU A 125 -6.04 -7.67 9.59
CA LEU A 125 -6.47 -7.48 10.98
C LEU A 125 -5.98 -6.14 11.54
N TYR A 126 -4.75 -5.74 11.22
CA TYR A 126 -4.22 -4.44 11.59
C TYR A 126 -5.06 -3.30 10.99
N VAL A 127 -5.36 -3.35 9.69
CA VAL A 127 -6.18 -2.33 9.03
C VAL A 127 -7.57 -2.25 9.67
N HIS A 128 -8.22 -3.39 9.94
CA HIS A 128 -9.50 -3.40 10.66
C HIS A 128 -9.38 -2.80 12.06
N GLY A 129 -8.36 -3.17 12.83
CA GLY A 129 -8.10 -2.61 14.16
C GLY A 129 -7.87 -1.10 14.11
N TYR A 130 -7.04 -0.61 13.19
CA TYR A 130 -6.79 0.81 12.96
C TYR A 130 -8.10 1.56 12.64
N LEU A 131 -8.89 1.07 11.68
CA LEU A 131 -10.15 1.70 11.30
C LEU A 131 -11.19 1.69 12.43
N LEU A 132 -11.17 0.68 13.31
CA LEU A 132 -11.99 0.67 14.52
C LEU A 132 -11.54 1.74 15.52
N LEU A 133 -10.23 1.87 15.74
CA LEU A 133 -9.68 2.91 16.61
C LEU A 133 -9.98 4.32 16.09
N VAL A 134 -9.85 4.56 14.77
CA VAL A 134 -10.23 5.84 14.14
C VAL A 134 -11.71 6.14 14.36
N ASN A 135 -12.59 5.14 14.22
CA ASN A 135 -14.02 5.32 14.50
C ASN A 135 -14.31 5.58 15.99
N GLN A 136 -13.57 4.94 16.90
CA GLN A 136 -13.69 5.20 18.34
C GLN A 136 -13.23 6.62 18.69
N GLU A 137 -12.12 7.07 18.10
CA GLU A 137 -11.60 8.43 18.29
C GLU A 137 -12.56 9.48 17.73
N LEU A 138 -13.14 9.24 16.55
CA LEU A 138 -14.19 10.08 15.99
C LEU A 138 -15.39 10.19 16.95
N ALA A 139 -15.82 9.06 17.51
CA ALA A 139 -16.99 8.99 18.40
C ALA A 139 -16.75 9.57 19.80
N ARG A 140 -15.49 9.61 20.28
CA ARG A 140 -15.15 10.09 21.63
C ARG A 140 -14.45 11.44 21.60
N GLY A 141 -13.31 11.53 20.92
CA GLY A 141 -12.47 12.72 20.84
C GLY A 141 -13.07 13.84 19.99
N TYR A 142 -13.79 13.48 18.92
CA TYR A 142 -14.37 14.45 17.98
C TYR A 142 -15.88 14.66 18.12
N ALA A 143 -16.53 14.07 19.13
CA ALA A 143 -17.98 14.16 19.31
C ALA A 143 -18.51 15.59 19.47
N ARG A 144 -17.74 16.47 20.14
CA ARG A 144 -18.09 17.88 20.37
C ARG A 144 -17.39 18.85 19.42
N LYS A 145 -16.57 18.34 18.49
CA LYS A 145 -15.86 19.17 17.52
C LYS A 145 -16.80 19.56 16.38
N SER A 146 -16.46 20.62 15.66
CA SER A 146 -17.24 21.06 14.50
C SER A 146 -17.32 19.96 13.44
N ARG A 147 -18.35 20.05 12.59
CA ARG A 147 -18.54 19.13 11.47
C ARG A 147 -17.33 19.16 10.52
N HIS A 148 -16.81 20.35 10.24
CA HIS A 148 -15.56 20.57 9.51
C HIS A 148 -14.38 19.80 10.10
N ALA A 149 -14.11 19.95 11.41
CA ALA A 149 -13.00 19.25 12.06
C ALA A 149 -13.14 17.72 12.02
N ARG A 150 -14.38 17.21 12.06
CA ARG A 150 -14.67 15.77 11.89
C ARG A 150 -14.39 15.29 10.47
N TYR A 151 -14.72 16.10 9.46
CA TYR A 151 -14.39 15.83 8.06
C TYR A 151 -12.87 15.79 7.88
N THR A 152 -12.15 16.82 8.31
CA THR A 152 -10.71 16.93 8.14
C THR A 152 -9.99 15.75 8.77
N PHE A 153 -10.33 15.40 10.02
CA PHE A 153 -9.78 14.23 10.69
C PHE A 153 -10.03 12.93 9.93
N LEU A 154 -11.27 12.71 9.44
CA LEU A 154 -11.58 11.51 8.66
C LEU A 154 -10.82 11.46 7.34
N ASN A 155 -10.76 12.57 6.61
CA ASN A 155 -10.04 12.64 5.34
C ASN A 155 -8.55 12.37 5.54
N GLU A 156 -7.92 13.02 6.52
CA GLU A 156 -6.49 12.86 6.83
C GLU A 156 -6.13 11.44 7.26
N THR A 157 -6.94 10.80 8.09
CA THR A 157 -6.69 9.44 8.60
C THR A 157 -6.89 8.35 7.56
N HIS A 158 -7.68 8.61 6.51
CA HIS A 158 -7.97 7.68 5.42
C HIS A 158 -7.18 7.97 4.15
N TYR A 159 -6.48 9.11 4.09
CA TYR A 159 -5.67 9.48 2.95
C TYR A 159 -4.63 8.41 2.61
N GLY A 160 -4.53 8.06 1.33
CA GLY A 160 -3.69 6.98 0.83
C GLY A 160 -4.27 5.57 1.01
N LEU A 161 -5.08 5.30 2.05
CA LEU A 161 -5.53 3.94 2.38
C LEU A 161 -6.62 3.37 1.44
N GLY A 162 -7.17 4.19 0.54
CA GLY A 162 -8.33 3.80 -0.29
C GLY A 162 -8.10 2.62 -1.23
N TRP A 163 -6.87 2.37 -1.68
CA TRP A 163 -6.57 1.22 -2.55
C TRP A 163 -6.62 -0.12 -1.81
N LEU A 164 -6.55 -0.13 -0.47
CA LEU A 164 -6.61 -1.36 0.34
C LEU A 164 -7.91 -2.12 0.12
N ARG A 165 -8.98 -1.47 -0.35
CA ARG A 165 -10.23 -2.14 -0.75
C ARG A 165 -10.03 -3.14 -1.89
N PHE A 166 -9.03 -2.95 -2.74
CA PHE A 166 -8.71 -3.86 -3.83
C PHE A 166 -7.85 -5.03 -3.35
N LEU A 167 -6.99 -4.78 -2.35
CA LEU A 167 -6.17 -5.82 -1.72
C LEU A 167 -6.99 -6.70 -0.76
N PHE A 168 -7.96 -6.11 -0.07
CA PHE A 168 -8.81 -6.73 0.93
C PHE A 168 -10.30 -6.55 0.61
N PRO A 169 -10.77 -7.06 -0.55
CA PRO A 169 -12.11 -6.77 -1.05
C PRO A 169 -13.20 -7.23 -0.08
N LEU A 170 -13.10 -8.46 0.45
CA LEU A 170 -14.13 -8.99 1.36
C LEU A 170 -14.12 -8.31 2.73
N GLY A 171 -12.93 -8.00 3.27
CA GLY A 171 -12.80 -7.32 4.56
C GLY A 171 -13.36 -5.89 4.53
N LEU A 172 -13.11 -5.16 3.44
CA LEU A 172 -13.40 -3.72 3.36
C LEU A 172 -14.58 -3.34 2.47
N ALA A 173 -15.24 -4.29 1.79
CA ALA A 173 -16.37 -4.05 0.86
C ALA A 173 -17.44 -3.13 1.44
N TRP A 174 -17.75 -3.32 2.72
CA TRP A 174 -18.80 -2.62 3.45
C TRP A 174 -18.33 -1.35 4.13
N TYR A 175 -17.04 -1.23 4.39
CA TYR A 175 -16.45 -0.12 5.11
C TYR A 175 -16.37 1.12 4.21
N TRP A 176 -15.76 0.98 3.03
CA TRP A 176 -15.42 2.11 2.18
C TRP A 176 -16.65 2.89 1.66
N PRO A 177 -17.73 2.25 1.20
CA PRO A 177 -18.94 2.97 0.81
C PRO A 177 -19.59 3.73 1.97
N ARG A 178 -19.54 3.17 3.19
CA ARG A 178 -20.06 3.86 4.39
C ARG A 178 -19.19 5.06 4.77
N TYR A 179 -17.87 4.91 4.66
CA TYR A 179 -16.92 6.00 4.84
C TYR A 179 -17.20 7.15 3.86
N GLN A 180 -17.34 6.85 2.56
CA GLN A 180 -17.64 7.85 1.53
C GLN A 180 -18.96 8.58 1.78
N ARG A 181 -20.04 7.85 2.09
CA ARG A 181 -21.33 8.47 2.43
C ARG A 181 -21.26 9.36 3.66
N ARG A 182 -20.49 8.95 4.68
CA ARG A 182 -20.28 9.74 5.89
C ARG A 182 -19.49 11.01 5.59
N LEU A 183 -18.45 10.91 4.76
CA LEU A 183 -17.64 12.05 4.37
C LEU A 183 -18.47 13.07 3.56
N ALA A 184 -19.26 12.59 2.60
CA ALA A 184 -20.21 13.42 1.85
C ALA A 184 -21.23 14.10 2.78
N ALA A 185 -21.85 13.37 3.71
CA ALA A 185 -22.77 13.94 4.69
C ALA A 185 -22.12 15.05 5.55
N LEU A 186 -20.87 14.87 5.98
CA LEU A 186 -20.17 15.89 6.76
C LEU A 186 -19.86 17.17 5.96
N ARG A 187 -19.72 17.07 4.64
CA ARG A 187 -19.41 18.22 3.78
C ARG A 187 -20.67 18.89 3.23
N GLU A 188 -21.57 18.10 2.65
CA GLU A 188 -22.71 18.55 1.83
C GLU A 188 -23.98 18.89 2.62
N GLU A 189 -24.14 18.42 3.87
CA GLU A 189 -25.33 18.75 4.67
C GLU A 189 -25.43 20.27 4.89
N PRO A 190 -26.62 20.89 4.82
CA PRO A 190 -26.77 22.31 5.13
C PRO A 190 -26.24 22.69 6.52
N TYR A 191 -25.61 23.85 6.65
CA TYR A 191 -25.29 24.44 7.96
C TYR A 191 -26.44 25.30 8.47
N ASP A 192 -26.62 25.33 9.79
CA ASP A 192 -27.49 26.32 10.44
C ASP A 192 -26.72 27.63 10.65
N CYS A 193 -27.33 28.75 10.28
CA CYS A 193 -26.69 30.04 10.46
C CYS A 193 -26.49 30.37 11.94
N PRO A 194 -25.28 30.74 12.40
CA PRO A 194 -25.03 31.09 13.80
C PRO A 194 -25.73 32.37 14.24
N ALA A 195 -26.12 33.25 13.30
CA ALA A 195 -26.76 34.53 13.59
C ALA A 195 -28.30 34.43 13.68
N CYS A 196 -28.95 33.62 12.84
CA CYS A 196 -30.41 33.56 12.77
C CYS A 196 -31.02 32.15 12.73
N ALA A 197 -30.19 31.10 12.82
CA ALA A 197 -30.59 29.68 12.76
C ALA A 197 -31.31 29.24 11.48
N ALA A 198 -31.38 30.09 10.44
CA ALA A 198 -31.91 29.69 9.14
C ALA A 198 -30.92 28.75 8.42
N PRO A 199 -31.42 27.77 7.63
CA PRO A 199 -30.56 26.89 6.86
C PRO A 199 -29.78 27.67 5.80
N MET A 200 -28.50 27.39 5.70
CA MET A 200 -27.58 27.97 4.72
C MET A 200 -27.49 27.06 3.49
N TYR A 201 -27.16 27.64 2.35
CA TYR A 201 -26.84 26.90 1.13
C TYR A 201 -25.39 27.18 0.73
N ARG A 202 -24.74 26.21 0.08
CA ARG A 202 -23.40 26.38 -0.46
C ARG A 202 -23.49 27.16 -1.78
N LEU A 203 -22.63 28.17 -1.94
CA LEU A 203 -22.46 28.87 -3.21
C LEU A 203 -21.89 27.92 -4.27
N ASP A 204 -22.04 28.28 -5.55
CA ASP A 204 -21.31 27.60 -6.62
C ASP A 204 -19.89 28.17 -6.74
N GLU A 205 -19.01 27.41 -7.39
CA GLU A 205 -17.56 27.70 -7.57
C GLU A 205 -17.26 29.03 -8.29
N LEU A 206 -18.26 29.70 -8.86
CA LEU A 206 -18.08 31.01 -9.49
C LEU A 206 -18.58 32.15 -8.59
N GLN A 207 -19.56 31.88 -7.74
CA GLN A 207 -20.10 32.86 -6.79
C GLN A 207 -19.25 32.96 -5.53
N ASP A 208 -18.65 31.85 -5.09
CA ASP A 208 -17.75 31.84 -3.94
C ASP A 208 -16.43 32.57 -4.19
N ASP A 209 -15.89 32.56 -5.41
CA ASP A 209 -14.74 33.37 -5.84
C ASP A 209 -14.86 34.84 -5.41
N HIS A 210 -16.08 35.39 -5.46
CA HIS A 210 -16.36 36.77 -5.06
C HIS A 210 -16.36 36.98 -3.53
N ALA A 211 -16.54 35.91 -2.75
CA ALA A 211 -16.49 35.89 -1.30
C ALA A 211 -15.10 35.50 -0.74
N LEU A 212 -14.23 34.93 -1.58
CA LEU A 212 -12.88 34.50 -1.22
C LEU A 212 -11.85 35.63 -1.37
N GLN A 213 -10.77 35.51 -0.60
CA GLN A 213 -9.60 36.39 -0.78
C GLN A 213 -8.84 35.98 -2.05
N PRO A 214 -8.16 36.92 -2.75
CA PRO A 214 -7.40 36.59 -3.96
C PRO A 214 -6.36 35.47 -3.78
N GLY A 215 -5.77 35.36 -2.58
CA GLY A 215 -4.87 34.27 -2.23
C GLY A 215 -5.57 32.91 -2.13
N GLN A 216 -6.81 32.88 -1.60
CA GLN A 216 -7.63 31.67 -1.50
C GLN A 216 -8.10 31.18 -2.87
N VAL A 217 -8.51 32.11 -3.75
CA VAL A 217 -8.80 31.81 -5.16
C VAL A 217 -7.56 31.21 -5.85
N THR A 218 -6.37 31.69 -5.51
CA THR A 218 -5.13 31.11 -6.04
C THR A 218 -4.84 29.73 -5.44
N GLU A 219 -5.16 29.49 -4.16
CA GLU A 219 -5.05 28.17 -3.51
C GLU A 219 -5.98 27.14 -4.19
N GLU A 220 -7.17 27.55 -4.62
CA GLU A 220 -8.10 26.71 -5.40
C GLU A 220 -7.61 26.46 -6.82
N LEU A 221 -7.12 27.51 -7.50
CA LEU A 221 -6.62 27.40 -8.87
C LEU A 221 -5.49 26.38 -9.02
N ILE A 222 -4.65 26.25 -7.98
CA ILE A 222 -3.56 25.26 -7.95
C ILE A 222 -3.94 23.94 -7.25
N GLU A 223 -5.22 23.77 -6.93
CA GLU A 223 -5.80 22.61 -6.23
C GLU A 223 -5.14 22.30 -4.88
N ALA A 224 -4.64 23.32 -4.17
CA ALA A 224 -4.02 23.16 -2.85
C ALA A 224 -5.04 23.09 -1.72
N VAL A 225 -6.08 23.92 -1.80
CA VAL A 225 -7.20 23.99 -0.86
C VAL A 225 -8.46 24.26 -1.66
N ASP A 226 -9.54 23.58 -1.30
CA ASP A 226 -10.87 23.72 -1.87
C ASP A 226 -11.76 24.40 -0.81
N TYR A 227 -12.32 25.58 -1.06
CA TYR A 227 -13.12 26.33 -0.10
C TYR A 227 -14.62 26.19 -0.38
N ASP A 228 -15.38 25.72 0.60
CA ASP A 228 -16.84 25.85 0.52
C ASP A 228 -17.28 27.15 1.20
N VAL A 229 -17.94 28.04 0.46
CA VAL A 229 -18.63 29.21 1.05
C VAL A 229 -20.12 28.92 1.23
N TRP A 230 -20.57 28.95 2.48
CA TRP A 230 -21.96 28.82 2.86
C TRP A 230 -22.59 30.19 3.07
N HIS A 231 -23.74 30.45 2.44
CA HIS A 231 -24.46 31.71 2.53
C HIS A 231 -25.84 31.54 3.19
N CYS A 232 -26.18 32.46 4.09
CA CYS A 232 -27.49 32.52 4.71
C CYS A 232 -28.41 33.52 3.98
N PRO A 233 -29.52 33.08 3.37
CA PRO A 233 -30.42 33.98 2.64
C PRO A 233 -31.19 34.96 3.55
N GLY A 234 -31.32 34.66 4.85
CA GLY A 234 -32.09 35.50 5.78
C GLY A 234 -31.31 36.71 6.30
N CYS A 235 -30.06 36.51 6.70
CA CYS A 235 -29.24 37.55 7.33
C CYS A 235 -27.93 37.88 6.59
N HIS A 236 -27.70 37.27 5.43
CA HIS A 236 -26.50 37.44 4.59
C HIS A 236 -25.18 37.05 5.26
N HIS A 237 -25.23 36.37 6.41
CA HIS A 237 -24.05 35.81 7.05
C HIS A 237 -23.42 34.73 6.17
N GLN A 238 -22.10 34.67 6.16
CA GLN A 238 -21.31 33.73 5.38
C GLN A 238 -20.34 32.95 6.27
N ILE A 239 -20.10 31.69 5.92
CA ILE A 239 -19.11 30.82 6.55
C ILE A 239 -18.26 30.22 5.45
N THR A 240 -16.94 30.41 5.53
CA THR A 240 -15.97 29.81 4.61
C THR A 240 -15.28 28.65 5.31
N LEU A 241 -15.21 27.50 4.66
CA LEU A 241 -14.57 26.28 5.18
C LEU A 241 -13.51 25.77 4.22
N ASP A 242 -12.34 25.43 4.75
CA ASP A 242 -11.14 25.07 4.00
C ASP A 242 -10.91 23.55 3.95
N TYR A 243 -10.92 22.96 2.77
CA TYR A 243 -10.65 21.53 2.57
C TYR A 243 -9.31 21.36 1.88
N ALA A 244 -8.27 21.15 2.67
CA ALA A 244 -6.92 20.90 2.18
C ALA A 244 -6.86 19.67 1.27
N ASN A 245 -6.26 19.83 0.08
CA ASN A 245 -5.89 18.71 -0.75
C ASN A 245 -4.61 18.07 -0.19
N LEU A 246 -4.70 16.79 0.15
CA LEU A 246 -3.61 16.05 0.80
C LEU A 246 -2.63 15.44 -0.21
N SER A 247 -2.93 15.50 -1.51
CA SER A 247 -2.04 15.03 -2.57
C SER A 247 -1.17 16.11 -3.20
N THR A 248 -1.38 17.37 -2.84
CA THR A 248 -0.53 18.47 -3.30
C THR A 248 0.73 18.58 -2.44
N ASP A 249 1.84 18.94 -3.09
CA ASP A 249 3.09 19.31 -2.41
C ASP A 249 3.14 20.82 -2.11
N ALA A 250 2.02 21.54 -2.28
CA ALA A 250 1.96 22.96 -2.00
C ALA A 250 2.05 23.25 -0.49
N GLU A 251 2.97 24.13 -0.14
CA GLU A 251 3.24 24.54 1.23
C GLU A 251 2.76 25.97 1.51
N PRO A 252 2.55 26.35 2.79
CA PRO A 252 2.34 27.74 3.17
C PRO A 252 3.53 28.61 2.78
N CYS A 253 3.28 29.68 2.02
CA CYS A 253 4.32 30.63 1.64
C CYS A 253 4.86 31.38 2.88
N PRO A 254 6.18 31.57 3.02
CA PRO A 254 6.74 32.31 4.15
C PRO A 254 6.39 33.82 4.14
N GLU A 255 6.07 34.40 2.98
CA GLU A 255 5.74 35.83 2.85
C GLU A 255 4.25 36.12 2.99
N CYS A 256 3.40 35.37 2.27
CA CYS A 256 1.95 35.64 2.21
C CYS A 256 1.10 34.62 2.95
N HIS A 257 1.69 33.56 3.50
CA HIS A 257 1.05 32.51 4.32
C HIS A 257 -0.03 31.64 3.64
N HIS A 258 -0.51 31.99 2.45
CA HIS A 258 -1.31 31.12 1.60
C HIS A 258 -0.52 29.87 1.18
N ARG A 259 -1.20 28.72 1.07
CA ARG A 259 -0.67 27.41 0.65
C ARG A 259 -0.44 27.35 -0.86
N THR A 260 0.31 28.31 -1.38
CA THR A 260 0.59 28.49 -2.81
C THR A 260 2.06 28.31 -3.15
N PHE A 261 2.86 27.82 -2.23
CA PHE A 261 4.30 27.64 -2.43
C PHE A 261 4.57 26.26 -3.03
N GLN A 262 4.91 26.22 -4.32
CA GLN A 262 5.06 24.98 -5.07
C GLN A 262 6.51 24.78 -5.54
N PRO A 263 6.98 23.51 -5.59
CA PRO A 263 8.27 23.19 -6.19
C PRO A 263 8.24 23.52 -7.69
N GLN A 264 9.31 24.16 -8.17
CA GLN A 264 9.55 24.45 -9.58
C GLN A 264 10.66 23.53 -10.11
N PRO A 265 10.83 23.42 -11.44
CA PRO A 265 11.94 22.68 -12.03
C PRO A 265 13.28 23.16 -11.47
N ASP A 266 14.12 22.21 -11.05
CA ASP A 266 15.45 22.52 -10.51
C ASP A 266 16.30 23.27 -11.53
N GLU A 267 17.03 24.28 -11.06
CA GLU A 267 17.99 25.01 -11.88
C GLU A 267 19.39 24.41 -11.70
N GLU A 268 19.87 23.69 -12.71
CA GLU A 268 21.23 23.18 -12.75
C GLU A 268 22.21 24.29 -13.15
N MET A 269 23.15 24.63 -12.26
CA MET A 269 24.15 25.69 -12.50
C MET A 269 25.48 25.12 -12.98
N GLN A 270 25.84 23.92 -12.50
CA GLN A 270 27.04 23.22 -12.91
C GLN A 270 26.78 21.71 -12.93
N ALA A 271 26.97 21.11 -14.11
CA ALA A 271 26.83 19.67 -14.27
C ALA A 271 27.95 18.89 -13.59
N ALA A 272 27.59 17.76 -12.98
CA ALA A 272 28.55 16.82 -12.43
C ALA A 272 29.34 16.14 -13.56
N THR A 273 30.64 16.01 -13.35
CA THR A 273 31.56 15.31 -14.25
C THR A 273 32.27 14.19 -13.49
N THR A 274 33.11 13.42 -14.18
CA THR A 274 33.96 12.40 -13.54
C THR A 274 35.08 13.03 -12.69
N SER A 275 35.48 14.27 -12.98
CA SER A 275 36.54 14.99 -12.26
C SER A 275 36.02 15.84 -11.10
N HIS A 276 34.83 16.45 -11.23
CA HIS A 276 34.24 17.32 -10.20
C HIS A 276 32.75 17.07 -10.05
N GLY A 277 32.23 17.28 -8.83
CA GLY A 277 30.80 17.31 -8.57
C GLY A 277 30.10 18.51 -9.23
N GLY A 278 28.77 18.45 -9.31
CA GLY A 278 27.94 19.54 -9.79
C GLY A 278 27.23 20.26 -8.66
N TRP A 279 26.47 21.29 -8.99
CA TRP A 279 25.56 21.96 -8.07
C TRP A 279 24.43 22.68 -8.81
N GLY A 280 23.33 22.88 -8.11
CA GLY A 280 22.15 23.58 -8.61
C GLY A 280 21.28 24.14 -7.49
N TRP A 281 20.09 24.59 -7.84
CA TRP A 281 19.09 25.11 -6.92
C TRP A 281 17.79 24.31 -7.01
N HIS A 282 17.30 23.88 -5.84
CA HIS A 282 15.89 23.56 -5.67
C HIS A 282 15.13 24.87 -5.58
N VAL A 283 14.29 25.14 -6.59
CA VAL A 283 13.53 26.38 -6.70
C VAL A 283 12.10 26.12 -6.23
N HIS A 284 11.60 26.99 -5.38
CA HIS A 284 10.19 27.01 -4.98
C HIS A 284 9.65 28.41 -5.23
N GLU A 285 8.47 28.48 -5.84
CA GLU A 285 7.82 29.73 -6.18
C GLU A 285 6.39 29.75 -5.64
N CYS A 286 6.01 30.88 -5.08
CA CYS A 286 4.64 31.14 -4.66
C CYS A 286 3.79 31.55 -5.87
N ALA A 287 2.74 30.78 -6.18
CA ALA A 287 1.82 31.08 -7.28
C ALA A 287 1.07 32.41 -7.08
N PHE A 288 0.82 32.81 -5.82
CA PHE A 288 0.09 34.05 -5.50
C PHE A 288 1.00 35.29 -5.49
N CYS A 289 1.96 35.37 -4.56
CA CYS A 289 2.77 36.57 -4.36
C CYS A 289 4.08 36.58 -5.16
N ARG A 290 4.36 35.52 -5.93
CA ARG A 290 5.60 35.36 -6.72
C ARG A 290 6.90 35.37 -5.91
N HIS A 291 6.82 35.14 -4.60
CA HIS A 291 8.02 34.93 -3.78
C HIS A 291 8.76 33.67 -4.23
N VAL A 292 10.08 33.79 -4.45
CA VAL A 292 10.95 32.69 -4.88
C VAL A 292 11.97 32.40 -3.78
N LYS A 293 12.10 31.12 -3.42
CA LYS A 293 13.17 30.61 -2.56
C LYS A 293 14.02 29.62 -3.33
N LYS A 294 15.34 29.76 -3.21
CA LYS A 294 16.29 28.84 -3.81
C LYS A 294 17.10 28.16 -2.72
N VAL A 295 17.13 26.83 -2.72
CA VAL A 295 17.93 26.02 -1.79
C VAL A 295 19.01 25.31 -2.58
N ARG A 296 20.28 25.54 -2.24
CA ARG A 296 21.40 24.96 -2.99
C ARG A 296 21.49 23.46 -2.75
N TYR A 297 21.67 22.69 -3.81
CA TYR A 297 22.08 21.28 -3.74
C TYR A 297 23.42 21.07 -4.44
N THR A 298 24.15 20.05 -4.02
CA THR A 298 25.42 19.63 -4.62
C THR A 298 25.34 18.17 -5.02
N THR A 299 25.80 17.84 -6.22
CA THR A 299 25.85 16.47 -6.72
C THR A 299 27.27 15.91 -6.63
N SER A 300 27.39 14.62 -6.31
CA SER A 300 28.67 13.93 -6.32
C SER A 300 29.21 13.79 -7.75
N LYS A 301 30.52 13.60 -7.89
CA LYS A 301 31.15 13.28 -9.18
C LYS A 301 30.57 11.99 -9.77
N LEU A 302 30.50 11.91 -11.10
CA LEU A 302 30.06 10.71 -11.80
C LEU A 302 31.08 9.57 -11.61
N SER A 303 30.61 8.36 -11.32
CA SER A 303 31.49 7.19 -11.22
C SER A 303 31.99 6.78 -12.61
N SER A 304 33.32 6.70 -12.78
CA SER A 304 33.90 6.03 -13.95
C SER A 304 33.77 4.52 -13.76
N SER A 305 32.89 3.86 -14.50
CA SER A 305 32.85 2.41 -14.57
C SER A 305 34.09 1.89 -15.30
N SER A 306 35.18 1.64 -14.58
CA SER A 306 36.23 0.75 -15.02
C SER A 306 35.93 -0.66 -14.53
N SER A 307 35.39 -1.48 -15.43
CA SER A 307 35.47 -2.93 -15.33
C SER A 307 36.93 -3.36 -15.10
N SER A 308 37.25 -3.85 -13.90
CA SER A 308 38.46 -4.62 -13.66
C SER A 308 38.25 -5.59 -12.50
N SER A 309 38.17 -6.86 -12.87
CA SER A 309 38.41 -8.04 -12.07
C SER A 309 39.80 -7.99 -11.40
N SER A 310 39.87 -8.27 -10.08
CA SER A 310 40.77 -9.23 -9.40
C SER A 310 41.15 -8.83 -7.97
N GLY A 311 40.75 -9.68 -7.01
CA GLY A 311 41.52 -10.22 -5.88
C GLY A 311 42.30 -9.32 -4.91
N GLY A 312 42.02 -9.48 -3.61
CA GLY A 312 43.03 -9.26 -2.56
C GLY A 312 42.53 -8.66 -1.24
N SER A 313 42.32 -9.53 -0.26
CA SER A 313 41.96 -9.27 1.14
C SER A 313 42.93 -8.34 1.91
N SER A 314 42.41 -7.50 2.81
CA SER A 314 42.88 -7.39 4.21
C SER A 314 42.00 -6.47 5.09
N PHE A 315 41.66 -7.02 6.24
CA PHE A 315 41.18 -6.49 7.51
C PHE A 315 41.46 -5.00 7.86
N SER A 316 40.46 -4.32 8.43
CA SER A 316 40.49 -3.72 9.79
C SER A 316 39.25 -2.85 10.07
N SER A 317 38.46 -3.31 11.05
CA SER A 317 37.77 -2.58 12.13
C SER A 317 37.49 -1.07 12.02
N GLY A 318 36.21 -0.70 12.24
CA GLY A 318 35.85 0.49 13.00
C GLY A 318 34.61 1.26 12.54
N GLY A 319 33.56 1.27 13.38
CA GLY A 319 32.78 2.48 13.67
C GLY A 319 31.59 2.87 12.76
N SER A 320 30.39 2.45 13.19
CA SER A 320 29.12 3.20 13.23
C SER A 320 28.96 4.50 12.41
N SER A 321 27.99 4.53 11.49
CA SER A 321 26.90 5.54 11.45
C SER A 321 25.96 5.34 10.25
N SER A 322 24.67 5.24 10.56
CA SER A 322 23.47 5.60 9.77
C SER A 322 23.66 5.95 8.28
N SER A 323 23.15 5.07 7.40
CA SER A 323 22.89 5.40 6.00
C SER A 323 21.39 5.49 5.76
N SER A 324 20.92 6.71 5.53
CA SER A 324 19.65 7.06 4.91
C SER A 324 19.64 6.58 3.45
N SER A 325 18.76 5.64 3.12
CA SER A 325 18.52 5.22 1.75
C SER A 325 17.62 6.23 1.04
N SER A 326 18.23 7.11 0.26
CA SER A 326 17.59 7.92 -0.78
C SER A 326 17.48 7.07 -2.06
N GLY A 327 16.31 6.50 -2.33
CA GLY A 327 15.87 6.15 -3.68
C GLY A 327 14.95 7.29 -4.16
N GLY A 328 15.06 7.87 -5.36
CA GLY A 328 15.46 7.27 -6.63
C GLY A 328 14.22 7.30 -7.53
N SER A 329 13.82 8.49 -7.97
CA SER A 329 12.67 8.72 -8.84
C SER A 329 13.01 8.33 -10.28
N SER A 330 12.26 7.38 -10.85
CA SER A 330 12.23 7.15 -12.30
C SER A 330 11.09 7.95 -12.92
N GLY A 331 11.44 8.97 -13.68
CA GLY A 331 10.53 9.69 -14.56
C GLY A 331 10.33 8.96 -15.89
N GLY A 332 9.07 8.84 -16.29
CA GLY A 332 8.60 8.61 -17.65
C GLY A 332 7.20 9.21 -17.69
N GLY A 333 6.90 10.22 -18.50
CA GLY A 333 7.02 10.21 -19.96
C GLY A 333 5.61 10.04 -20.50
N GLY A 334 4.96 11.16 -20.81
CA GLY A 334 3.54 11.22 -21.13
C GLY A 334 3.12 10.58 -22.46
N ALA A 335 1.81 10.36 -22.57
CA ALA A 335 1.07 10.31 -23.82
C ALA A 335 -0.38 10.72 -23.52
N GLY A 336 -0.83 11.81 -24.15
CA GLY A 336 -2.23 12.22 -24.10
C GLY A 336 -3.10 11.39 -25.03
N SER A 337 -4.40 11.36 -24.73
CA SER A 337 -5.45 11.48 -25.72
C SER A 337 -6.78 11.80 -25.04
N SER A 338 -7.42 12.84 -25.57
CA SER A 338 -8.84 13.14 -25.51
C SER A 338 -9.69 11.95 -25.96
N TRP A 339 -10.80 11.67 -25.27
CA TRP A 339 -12.19 11.59 -25.77
C TRP A 339 -13.14 11.73 -24.58
#